data_AF-A0A4Z1BKS5-F1
#
_entry.id   AF-A0A4Z1BKS5-F1
#
_cell.length_a   1.000
_cell.length_b   1.000
_cell.length_c   1.000
_cell.angle_alpha   90.00
_cell.angle_beta   90.00
_cell.angle_gamma   90.00
#
_symmetry.space_group_name_H-M   'P 1'
#
loop_
_entity.id
_entity.type
_entity.pdbx_description
1 polymer ?
#
loop_
_entity_poly.entity_id
_entity_poly.type
_entity_poly.pdbx_seq_one_letter_code
_entity_poly.pdbx_strand_id
1 'polypeptide(L)'
;MLRTTPDGALGTPAHAAAVCFLRDLIREMARQHPKGETAGRRTALRCVAGAVAGELAPLMTEMAAPRPAALLISPPHKAPTYDGAWPERRFPVRLDATGFRPQSALKMLGYTVGRTNGWSRQDRQEFLQYFVEAHLPRQVIAVFKDEYGPPGSDHRLLRTANLLAANVRNFTRNDPDRYDDAIEDWQEDLAFLWTMYGSARSSVRGRWPRTTVT
;
A
#
# COMPACT_ATOMS: atom_id res chain seq x y z
N MET A 1 -32.10 32.24 18.83
CA MET A 1 -32.13 30.79 18.53
C MET A 1 -30.70 30.34 18.25
N LEU A 2 -30.27 29.29 18.95
CA LEU A 2 -28.90 28.81 19.06
C LEU A 2 -28.43 28.02 17.82
N ARG A 3 -27.10 28.03 17.65
CA ARG A 3 -26.26 27.37 16.62
C ARG A 3 -26.56 25.87 16.46
N THR A 4 -26.26 25.33 15.28
CA THR A 4 -25.43 24.11 15.11
C THR A 4 -24.92 23.98 13.65
N THR A 5 -23.62 24.17 13.45
CA THR A 5 -22.74 23.23 12.71
C THR A 5 -22.11 22.31 13.79
N PRO A 6 -21.57 21.09 13.52
CA PRO A 6 -20.67 20.80 12.39
C PRO A 6 -20.64 19.34 11.85
N ASP A 7 -19.68 19.13 10.95
CA ASP A 7 -18.77 17.98 10.83
C ASP A 7 -18.89 17.01 9.64
N GLY A 8 -17.74 16.73 9.03
CA GLY A 8 -17.58 15.70 8.00
C GLY A 8 -16.52 15.95 6.91
N ALA A 9 -15.44 16.68 7.18
CA ALA A 9 -14.32 16.75 6.23
C ALA A 9 -13.42 15.51 6.43
N LEU A 10 -13.65 14.47 5.63
CA LEU A 10 -12.72 13.34 5.49
C LEU A 10 -11.38 13.87 4.97
N GLY A 11 -10.37 13.89 5.83
CA GLY A 11 -9.02 14.31 5.48
C GLY A 11 -8.49 13.48 4.32
N THR A 12 -7.98 14.16 3.29
CA THR A 12 -7.40 13.52 2.11
C THR A 12 -6.19 12.66 2.49
N PRO A 13 -5.78 11.68 1.67
CA PRO A 13 -4.60 10.86 1.93
C PRO A 13 -3.31 11.69 2.15
N ALA A 14 -3.23 12.86 1.50
CA ALA A 14 -2.16 13.82 1.69
C ALA A 14 -2.12 14.42 3.11
N HIS A 15 -3.29 14.65 3.71
CA HIS A 15 -3.40 15.11 5.10
C HIS A 15 -2.90 14.04 6.08
N ALA A 16 -3.25 12.77 5.85
CA ALA A 16 -2.75 11.65 6.66
C ALA A 16 -1.22 11.51 6.57
N ALA A 17 -0.64 11.64 5.37
CA ALA A 17 0.80 11.59 5.16
C ALA A 17 1.55 12.73 5.87
N ALA A 18 1.03 13.96 5.80
CA ALA A 18 1.61 15.12 6.49
C ALA A 18 1.58 14.97 8.01
N VAL A 19 0.48 14.45 8.57
CA VAL A 19 0.36 14.18 10.01
C VAL A 19 1.35 13.10 10.46
N CYS A 20 1.55 12.05 9.66
CA CYS A 20 2.56 11.01 9.95
C CYS A 20 3.98 11.58 9.96
N PHE A 21 4.37 12.35 8.92
CA PHE A 21 5.69 12.96 8.84
C PHE A 21 5.99 13.87 10.05
N LEU A 22 5.04 14.71 10.44
CA LEU A 22 5.20 15.59 11.61
C LEU A 22 5.36 14.78 12.91
N ARG A 23 4.59 13.70 13.06
CA ARG A 23 4.68 12.84 14.24
C ARG A 23 6.05 12.14 14.33
N ASP A 24 6.58 11.70 13.21
CA ASP A 24 7.87 11.00 13.17
C ASP A 24 9.05 11.96 13.35
N LEU A 25 8.95 13.18 12.81
CA LEU A 25 9.90 14.26 13.08
C LEU A 25 9.95 14.63 14.57
N ILE A 26 8.78 14.74 15.22
CA ILE A 26 8.69 15.01 16.66
C ILE A 26 9.34 13.87 17.48
N ARG A 27 9.12 12.61 17.07
CA ARG A 27 9.74 11.45 17.74
C ARG A 27 11.25 11.42 17.56
N GLU A 28 11.75 11.76 16.37
CA GLU A 28 13.19 11.81 16.09
C GLU A 28 13.87 12.91 16.90
N MET A 29 13.28 14.11 16.92
CA MET A 29 13.75 15.21 17.76
C MET A 29 13.72 14.87 19.26
N ALA A 30 12.73 14.07 19.70
CA ALA A 30 12.67 13.62 21.09
C ALA A 30 13.78 12.62 21.45
N ARG A 31 14.20 11.78 20.50
CA ARG A 31 15.28 10.79 20.66
C ARG A 31 16.67 11.43 20.75
N GLN A 32 16.95 12.45 19.95
CA GLN A 32 18.29 13.06 19.89
C GLN A 32 18.67 13.93 21.11
N HIS A 33 17.73 14.19 22.04
CA HIS A 33 17.97 15.03 23.21
C HIS A 33 17.44 14.42 24.52
N PRO A 34 18.20 13.52 25.20
CA PRO A 34 17.84 12.99 26.50
C PRO A 34 17.98 14.04 27.62
N LYS A 35 16.89 14.20 28.37
CA LYS A 35 16.64 14.94 29.63
C LYS A 35 17.76 15.88 30.16
N GLY A 36 17.48 17.19 30.17
CA GLY A 36 18.30 18.17 30.90
C GLY A 36 17.82 19.62 30.89
N GLU A 37 17.08 20.07 29.87
CA GLU A 37 16.78 21.51 29.74
C GLU A 37 15.34 21.74 29.27
N THR A 38 14.43 22.06 30.21
CA THR A 38 12.98 22.03 29.97
C THR A 38 12.42 23.36 29.45
N ALA A 39 13.09 24.48 29.71
CA ALA A 39 12.65 25.81 29.26
C ALA A 39 13.03 26.07 27.78
N GLY A 40 14.29 25.84 27.41
CA GLY A 40 14.77 25.99 26.02
C GLY A 40 14.04 25.04 25.05
N ARG A 41 13.73 23.82 25.49
CA ARG A 41 13.05 22.79 24.69
C ARG A 41 11.62 23.15 24.32
N ARG A 42 10.85 23.78 25.22
CA ARG A 42 9.49 24.26 24.91
C ARG A 42 9.51 25.44 23.96
N THR A 43 10.47 26.34 24.11
CA THR A 43 10.63 27.50 23.23
C THR A 43 11.07 27.05 21.84
N ALA A 44 12.07 26.16 21.72
CA ALA A 44 12.49 25.59 20.44
C ALA A 44 11.36 24.80 19.74
N LEU A 45 10.61 23.97 20.46
CA LEU A 45 9.44 23.28 19.90
C LEU A 45 8.34 24.25 19.46
N ARG A 46 8.10 25.34 20.20
CA ARG A 46 7.15 26.39 19.78
C ARG A 46 7.65 27.18 18.56
N CYS A 47 8.93 27.49 18.49
CA CYS A 47 9.53 28.17 17.35
C CYS A 47 9.52 27.29 16.09
N VAL A 48 9.84 26.00 16.22
CA VAL A 48 9.74 25.03 15.11
C VAL A 48 8.29 24.80 14.71
N ALA A 49 7.37 24.63 15.65
CA ALA A 49 5.94 24.51 15.33
C ALA A 49 5.38 25.79 14.68
N GLY A 50 5.85 26.97 15.12
CA GLY A 50 5.47 28.26 14.54
C GLY A 50 6.06 28.49 13.15
N ALA A 51 7.32 28.12 12.91
CA ALA A 51 7.97 28.18 11.60
C ALA A 51 7.32 27.18 10.62
N VAL A 52 7.05 25.96 11.08
CA VAL A 52 6.32 24.94 10.30
C VAL A 52 4.89 25.41 10.01
N ALA A 53 4.18 26.03 10.96
CA ALA A 53 2.85 26.60 10.71
C ALA A 53 2.88 27.81 9.76
N GLY A 54 3.91 28.66 9.85
CA GLY A 54 4.10 29.83 9.01
C GLY A 54 4.49 29.49 7.57
N GLU A 55 5.31 28.45 7.37
CA GLU A 55 5.68 27.97 6.03
C GLU A 55 4.65 27.01 5.42
N LEU A 56 3.90 26.27 6.24
CA LEU A 56 2.80 25.43 5.75
C LEU A 56 1.53 26.21 5.45
N ALA A 57 1.31 27.39 6.02
CA ALA A 57 0.13 28.21 5.72
C ALA A 57 -0.01 28.52 4.21
N PRO A 58 1.01 29.02 3.49
CA PRO A 58 0.92 29.22 2.05
C PRO A 58 0.81 27.88 1.26
N LEU A 59 1.46 26.80 1.71
CA LEU A 59 1.32 25.46 1.10
C LEU A 59 -0.09 24.88 1.28
N MET A 60 -0.74 25.11 2.42
CA MET A 60 -2.11 24.66 2.69
C MET A 60 -3.15 25.51 1.92
N THR A 61 -2.88 26.80 1.70
CA THR A 61 -3.69 27.66 0.82
C THR A 61 -3.55 27.26 -0.65
N GLU A 62 -2.35 26.87 -1.10
CA GLU A 62 -2.10 26.35 -2.45
C GLU A 62 -2.73 24.95 -2.66
N MET A 63 -2.84 24.13 -1.60
CA MET A 63 -3.55 22.84 -1.64
C MET A 63 -5.09 22.95 -1.61
N ALA A 64 -5.64 24.09 -1.19
CA ALA A 64 -7.08 24.37 -1.20
C ALA A 64 -7.58 24.95 -2.54
N ALA A 65 -6.67 25.38 -3.42
CA ALA A 65 -7.02 25.69 -4.80
C ALA A 65 -7.40 24.39 -5.52
N PRO A 66 -8.50 24.35 -6.30
CA PRO A 66 -8.78 23.21 -7.14
C PRO A 66 -7.61 23.04 -8.10
N ARG A 67 -6.78 22.02 -7.87
CA ARG A 67 -5.74 21.62 -8.81
C ARG A 67 -6.42 21.49 -10.18
N PRO A 68 -5.91 22.14 -11.25
CA PRO A 68 -6.41 21.86 -12.58
C PRO A 68 -6.33 20.35 -12.77
N ALA A 69 -7.45 19.73 -13.19
CA ALA A 69 -7.57 18.28 -13.39
C ALA A 69 -6.54 17.69 -14.38
N ALA A 70 -5.69 18.54 -14.96
CA ALA A 70 -4.66 18.24 -15.94
C ALA A 70 -3.34 17.69 -15.37
N LEU A 71 -3.18 17.55 -14.04
CA LEU A 71 -1.99 16.91 -13.42
C LEU A 71 -2.33 15.64 -12.63
N LEU A 72 -3.43 14.95 -12.99
CA LEU A 72 -3.47 13.51 -12.79
C LEU A 72 -2.40 12.92 -13.70
N ILE A 73 -1.29 12.53 -13.06
CA ILE A 73 -0.29 11.57 -13.51
C ILE A 73 -0.76 10.88 -14.79
N SER A 74 -0.09 11.17 -15.91
CA SER A 74 -0.24 10.44 -17.16
C SER A 74 -0.48 8.97 -16.83
N PRO A 75 -1.54 8.32 -17.33
CA PRO A 75 -1.79 6.92 -17.03
C PRO A 75 -0.50 6.14 -17.31
N PRO A 76 0.16 5.54 -16.31
CA PRO A 76 1.42 4.87 -16.54
C PRO A 76 1.10 3.67 -17.40
N HIS A 77 1.62 3.71 -18.63
CA HIS A 77 1.46 2.70 -19.66
C HIS A 77 0.01 2.46 -20.11
N LYS A 78 -0.17 2.40 -21.43
CA LYS A 78 -1.22 1.56 -22.03
C LYS A 78 -1.20 0.24 -21.25
N ALA A 79 -2.27 -0.09 -20.53
CA ALA A 79 -2.40 -1.41 -19.90
C ALA A 79 -1.93 -2.44 -20.94
N PRO A 80 -1.00 -3.35 -20.58
CA PRO A 80 -0.52 -4.34 -21.54
C PRO A 80 -1.74 -4.94 -22.23
N THR A 81 -1.76 -4.92 -23.57
CA THR A 81 -2.84 -5.51 -24.34
C THR A 81 -2.87 -6.98 -23.96
N TYR A 82 -3.82 -7.29 -23.10
CA TYR A 82 -3.84 -8.54 -22.38
C TYR A 82 -4.42 -9.59 -23.31
N ASP A 83 -3.56 -10.37 -23.95
CA ASP A 83 -3.99 -11.52 -24.76
C ASP A 83 -4.46 -12.70 -23.90
N GLY A 84 -4.42 -12.54 -22.57
CA GLY A 84 -4.80 -13.54 -21.58
C GLY A 84 -3.64 -14.43 -21.14
N ALA A 85 -2.47 -14.32 -21.77
CA ALA A 85 -1.32 -15.17 -21.48
C ALA A 85 -0.48 -14.64 -20.33
N TRP A 86 0.11 -15.56 -19.56
CA TRP A 86 1.07 -15.23 -18.53
C TRP A 86 2.41 -14.80 -19.15
N PRO A 87 3.03 -13.68 -18.72
CA PRO A 87 4.28 -13.20 -19.31
C PRO A 87 5.48 -13.95 -18.73
N GLU A 88 5.70 -15.21 -19.13
CA GLU A 88 6.74 -16.09 -18.59
C GLU A 88 8.16 -15.50 -18.65
N ARG A 89 8.46 -14.70 -19.69
CA ARG A 89 9.76 -14.00 -19.80
C ARG A 89 9.98 -12.97 -18.68
N ARG A 90 8.89 -12.33 -18.23
CA ARG A 90 8.92 -11.28 -17.22
C ARG A 90 8.84 -11.85 -15.80
N PHE A 91 7.98 -12.84 -15.61
CA PHE A 91 7.69 -13.48 -14.32
C PHE A 91 7.76 -15.01 -14.46
N PRO A 92 8.97 -15.59 -14.41
CA PRO A 92 9.13 -17.03 -14.59
C PRO A 92 8.57 -17.81 -13.40
N VAL A 93 7.99 -18.98 -13.69
CA VAL A 93 7.54 -19.90 -12.64
C VAL A 93 8.76 -20.51 -11.96
N ARG A 94 8.83 -20.37 -10.63
CA ARG A 94 9.87 -20.99 -9.81
C ARG A 94 9.27 -22.16 -9.06
N LEU A 95 9.49 -23.36 -9.59
CA LEU A 95 9.18 -24.60 -8.87
C LEU A 95 10.38 -24.95 -7.98
N ASP A 96 10.14 -25.08 -6.69
CA ASP A 96 11.08 -25.76 -5.80
C ASP A 96 10.94 -27.28 -6.00
N ALA A 97 12.01 -27.91 -6.48
CA ALA A 97 12.06 -29.36 -6.71
C ALA A 97 11.98 -30.19 -5.41
N THR A 98 11.92 -29.54 -4.24
CA THR A 98 11.96 -30.15 -2.92
C THR A 98 10.61 -30.72 -2.48
N GLY A 99 9.55 -30.57 -3.28
CA GLY A 99 8.20 -31.04 -2.93
C GLY A 99 7.51 -30.23 -1.82
N PHE A 100 8.16 -29.16 -1.35
CA PHE A 100 7.52 -28.19 -0.46
C PHE A 100 6.51 -27.38 -1.27
N ARG A 101 5.26 -27.28 -0.80
CA ARG A 101 4.31 -26.37 -1.44
C ARG A 101 4.73 -24.93 -1.14
N PRO A 102 4.96 -24.08 -2.15
CA PRO A 102 5.11 -22.66 -1.91
C PRO A 102 3.92 -22.14 -1.09
N GLN A 103 4.18 -21.24 -0.14
CA GLN A 103 3.14 -20.72 0.76
C GLN A 103 2.00 -20.02 0.01
N SER A 104 2.23 -19.55 -1.22
CA SER A 104 1.23 -18.96 -2.11
C SER A 104 1.68 -19.00 -3.58
N ALA A 105 0.72 -18.85 -4.50
CA ALA A 105 1.03 -18.72 -5.92
C ALA A 105 1.87 -17.47 -6.23
N LEU A 106 1.68 -16.39 -5.48
CA LEU A 106 2.51 -15.18 -5.56
C LEU A 106 3.98 -15.54 -5.35
N LYS A 107 4.28 -16.25 -4.26
CA LYS A 107 5.65 -16.64 -3.94
C LYS A 107 6.24 -17.61 -4.95
N MET A 108 5.45 -18.56 -5.45
CA MET A 108 5.83 -19.50 -6.52
C MET A 108 6.23 -18.78 -7.81
N LEU A 109 5.61 -17.65 -8.10
CA LEU A 109 5.91 -16.82 -9.28
C LEU A 109 6.97 -15.74 -8.99
N GLY A 110 7.61 -15.80 -7.82
CA GLY A 110 8.75 -14.95 -7.46
C GLY A 110 8.40 -13.62 -6.81
N TYR A 111 7.12 -13.31 -6.57
CA TYR A 111 6.72 -12.07 -5.90
C TYR A 111 7.41 -11.93 -4.54
N THR A 112 7.98 -10.75 -4.30
CA THR A 112 8.85 -10.47 -3.16
C THR A 112 8.81 -8.98 -2.81
N VAL A 113 8.92 -8.69 -1.50
CA VAL A 113 8.80 -7.36 -0.90
C VAL A 113 9.92 -7.12 0.11
N GLY A 114 10.07 -5.88 0.57
CA GLY A 114 10.98 -5.47 1.64
C GLY A 114 12.40 -5.14 1.16
N ARG A 115 13.22 -4.62 2.07
CA ARG A 115 14.52 -3.99 1.77
C ARG A 115 15.50 -4.81 0.94
N THR A 116 15.75 -6.06 1.35
CA THR A 116 16.96 -6.79 0.93
C THR A 116 16.82 -7.47 -0.43
N ASN A 117 15.62 -7.91 -0.80
CA ASN A 117 15.35 -8.61 -2.06
C ASN A 117 13.92 -8.32 -2.55
N GLY A 118 13.34 -7.18 -2.17
CA GLY A 118 12.03 -6.75 -2.65
C GLY A 118 12.10 -6.27 -4.08
N TRP A 119 11.04 -6.52 -4.84
CA TRP A 119 10.88 -5.90 -6.15
C TRP A 119 10.54 -4.42 -6.01
N SER A 120 10.86 -3.65 -7.04
CA SER A 120 10.42 -2.26 -7.15
C SER A 120 8.88 -2.20 -7.09
N ARG A 121 8.34 -1.07 -6.63
CA ARG A 121 6.88 -0.84 -6.62
C ARG A 121 6.25 -1.08 -7.99
N GLN A 122 6.90 -0.61 -9.06
CA GLN A 122 6.43 -0.80 -10.43
C GLN A 122 6.33 -2.29 -10.79
N ASP A 123 7.38 -3.06 -10.50
CA ASP A 123 7.45 -4.49 -10.80
C ASP A 123 6.39 -5.28 -10.04
N ARG A 124 6.16 -4.95 -8.76
CA ARG A 124 5.12 -5.58 -7.94
C ARG A 124 3.73 -5.30 -8.46
N GLN A 125 3.44 -4.04 -8.81
CA GLN A 125 2.14 -3.63 -9.32
C GLN A 125 1.86 -4.23 -10.71
N GLU A 126 2.85 -4.20 -11.60
CA GLU A 126 2.78 -4.88 -12.89
C GLU A 126 2.49 -6.38 -12.68
N PHE A 127 3.25 -7.05 -11.82
CA PHE A 127 3.03 -8.45 -11.49
C PHE A 127 1.61 -8.71 -10.99
N LEU A 128 1.10 -7.89 -10.06
CA LEU A 128 -0.23 -8.05 -9.49
C LEU A 128 -1.33 -7.83 -10.53
N GLN A 129 -1.11 -6.92 -11.48
CA GLN A 129 -1.98 -6.75 -12.64
C GLN A 129 -2.05 -8.06 -13.44
N TYR A 130 -0.90 -8.64 -13.79
CA TYR A 130 -0.88 -9.92 -14.51
C TYR A 130 -1.49 -11.06 -13.69
N PHE A 131 -1.22 -11.10 -12.38
CA PHE A 131 -1.78 -12.11 -11.49
C PHE A 131 -3.31 -12.10 -11.50
N VAL A 132 -3.90 -10.91 -11.46
CA VAL A 132 -5.36 -10.76 -11.51
C VAL A 132 -5.90 -11.05 -12.92
N GLU A 133 -5.25 -10.59 -13.99
CA GLU A 133 -5.82 -10.56 -15.35
C GLU A 133 -5.49 -11.78 -16.24
N ALA A 134 -4.42 -12.57 -15.99
CA ALA A 134 -4.02 -13.70 -16.85
C ALA A 134 -4.58 -15.04 -16.48
N HIS A 135 -4.58 -15.94 -17.46
CA HIS A 135 -4.48 -17.35 -17.19
C HIS A 135 -3.17 -17.65 -16.47
N LEU A 136 -3.27 -18.11 -15.22
CA LEU A 136 -2.11 -18.51 -14.44
C LEU A 136 -1.39 -19.67 -15.14
N PRO A 137 -0.05 -19.79 -15.02
CA PRO A 137 0.68 -20.90 -15.59
C PRO A 137 0.14 -22.25 -15.14
N ARG A 138 0.21 -23.26 -16.01
CA ARG A 138 -0.30 -24.62 -15.74
C ARG A 138 0.27 -25.22 -14.46
N GLN A 139 1.52 -24.92 -14.15
CA GLN A 139 2.22 -25.35 -12.95
C GLN A 139 1.59 -24.75 -11.68
N VAL A 140 1.19 -23.47 -11.73
CA VAL A 140 0.47 -22.82 -10.62
C VAL A 140 -0.90 -23.47 -10.44
N ILE A 141 -1.61 -23.76 -11.53
CA ILE A 141 -2.91 -24.45 -11.49
C ILE A 141 -2.75 -25.88 -10.94
N ALA A 142 -1.68 -26.60 -11.29
CA ALA A 142 -1.43 -27.94 -10.75
C ALA A 142 -1.25 -27.93 -9.23
N VAL A 143 -0.63 -26.88 -8.68
CA VAL A 143 -0.44 -26.71 -7.23
C VAL A 143 -1.71 -26.13 -6.60
N PHE A 144 -2.17 -24.95 -6.99
CA PHE A 144 -3.23 -24.22 -6.30
C PHE A 144 -4.64 -24.51 -6.82
N LYS A 145 -4.79 -25.35 -7.84
CA LYS A 145 -6.07 -25.74 -8.45
C LYS A 145 -6.91 -24.50 -8.80
N ASP A 146 -8.14 -24.42 -8.32
CA ASP A 146 -9.11 -23.36 -8.54
C ASP A 146 -9.12 -22.30 -7.42
N GLU A 147 -8.15 -22.33 -6.50
CA GLU A 147 -8.11 -21.46 -5.31
C GLU A 147 -8.18 -19.96 -5.67
N TYR A 148 -7.64 -19.57 -6.82
CA TYR A 148 -7.65 -18.19 -7.31
C TYR A 148 -8.78 -17.91 -8.31
N GLY A 149 -9.58 -18.89 -8.71
CA GLY A 149 -10.66 -18.73 -9.70
C GLY A 149 -10.20 -18.24 -11.08
N PRO A 150 -11.14 -17.82 -11.95
CA PRO A 150 -10.84 -17.35 -13.31
C PRO A 150 -10.11 -15.98 -13.33
N PRO A 151 -9.42 -15.66 -14.45
CA PRO A 151 -8.81 -14.34 -14.65
C PRO A 151 -9.84 -13.21 -14.59
N GLY A 152 -9.44 -12.07 -14.02
CA GLY A 152 -10.27 -10.87 -13.85
C GLY A 152 -11.42 -10.99 -12.83
N SER A 153 -11.67 -12.19 -12.29
CA SER A 153 -12.80 -12.45 -11.39
C SER A 153 -12.66 -11.77 -10.03
N ASP A 154 -13.79 -11.46 -9.41
CA ASP A 154 -13.83 -10.90 -8.05
C ASP A 154 -13.24 -11.87 -7.02
N HIS A 155 -13.44 -13.18 -7.23
CA HIS A 155 -12.86 -14.22 -6.40
C HIS A 155 -11.33 -14.12 -6.39
N ARG A 156 -10.71 -13.99 -7.57
CA ARG A 156 -9.27 -13.84 -7.70
C ARG A 156 -8.73 -12.60 -7.01
N LEU A 157 -9.39 -11.47 -7.26
CA LEU A 157 -9.03 -10.19 -6.66
C LEU A 157 -9.10 -10.27 -5.14
N LEU A 158 -10.20 -10.78 -4.60
CA LEU A 158 -10.40 -10.91 -3.16
C LEU A 158 -9.44 -11.93 -2.54
N ARG A 159 -9.14 -13.05 -3.21
CA ARG A 159 -8.16 -14.04 -2.72
C ARG A 159 -6.77 -13.40 -2.60
N THR A 160 -6.37 -12.66 -3.63
CA THR A 160 -5.09 -11.94 -3.68
C THR A 160 -5.02 -10.86 -2.60
N ALA A 161 -6.05 -10.01 -2.48
CA ALA A 161 -6.10 -8.99 -1.45
C ALA A 161 -6.08 -9.58 -0.04
N ASN A 162 -6.82 -10.66 0.21
CA ASN A 162 -6.82 -11.34 1.52
C ASN A 162 -5.44 -11.89 1.88
N LEU A 163 -4.71 -12.44 0.91
CA LEU A 163 -3.35 -12.92 1.11
C LEU A 163 -2.41 -11.78 1.53
N LEU A 164 -2.43 -10.65 0.81
CA LEU A 164 -1.60 -9.47 1.16
C LEU A 164 -1.97 -8.91 2.54
N ALA A 165 -3.27 -8.78 2.84
CA ALA A 165 -3.73 -8.28 4.13
C ALA A 165 -3.42 -9.24 5.30
N ALA A 166 -3.39 -10.55 5.03
CA ALA A 166 -2.91 -11.54 6.00
C ALA A 166 -1.41 -11.37 6.26
N ASN A 167 -0.60 -11.16 5.23
CA ASN A 167 0.83 -10.89 5.39
C ASN A 167 1.05 -9.63 6.26
N VAL A 168 0.39 -8.51 5.93
CA VAL A 168 0.48 -7.29 6.75
C VAL A 168 0.20 -7.60 8.22
N ARG A 169 -0.95 -8.22 8.52
CA ARG A 169 -1.32 -8.53 9.92
C ARG A 169 -0.33 -9.47 10.60
N ASN A 170 0.14 -10.51 9.90
CA ASN A 170 1.04 -11.51 10.47
C ASN A 170 2.40 -10.90 10.81
N PHE A 171 2.96 -10.09 9.90
CA PHE A 171 4.27 -9.49 10.10
C PHE A 171 4.21 -8.30 11.05
N THR A 172 3.11 -7.54 11.09
CA THR A 172 2.87 -6.53 12.14
C THR A 172 2.82 -7.15 13.53
N ARG A 173 2.22 -8.34 13.69
CA ARG A 173 2.19 -9.05 14.98
C ARG A 173 3.55 -9.63 15.40
N ASN A 174 4.39 -9.95 14.43
CA ASN A 174 5.65 -10.64 14.68
C ASN A 174 6.74 -9.65 15.13
N ASP A 175 7.14 -8.74 14.24
CA ASP A 175 8.20 -7.76 14.51
C ASP A 175 8.05 -6.57 13.54
N PRO A 176 7.20 -5.58 13.88
CA PRO A 176 6.85 -4.51 12.95
C PRO A 176 8.05 -3.63 12.57
N ASP A 177 9.05 -3.51 13.43
CA ASP A 177 10.25 -2.70 13.16
C ASP A 177 11.17 -3.43 12.18
N ARG A 178 11.32 -4.76 12.31
CA ARG A 178 12.12 -5.57 11.37
C ARG A 178 11.49 -5.67 9.98
N TYR A 179 10.16 -5.66 9.91
CA TYR A 179 9.40 -5.89 8.68
C TYR A 179 8.76 -4.61 8.12
N ASP A 180 9.22 -3.44 8.55
CA ASP A 180 8.67 -2.12 8.20
C ASP A 180 8.43 -1.96 6.69
N ASP A 181 9.47 -2.12 5.87
CA ASP A 181 9.40 -1.96 4.42
C ASP A 181 8.51 -3.01 3.76
N ALA A 182 8.52 -4.25 4.26
CA ALA A 182 7.70 -5.32 3.69
C ALA A 182 6.22 -5.08 3.98
N ILE A 183 5.91 -4.58 5.18
CA ILE A 183 4.57 -4.17 5.60
C ILE A 183 4.09 -3.01 4.74
N GLU A 184 4.93 -1.98 4.55
CA GLU A 184 4.61 -0.84 3.69
C GLU A 184 4.35 -1.29 2.25
N ASP A 185 5.24 -2.10 1.67
CA ASP A 185 5.10 -2.64 0.32
C ASP A 185 3.77 -3.39 0.13
N TRP A 186 3.37 -4.25 1.06
CA TRP A 186 2.07 -4.95 0.98
C TRP A 186 0.88 -4.01 1.12
N GLN A 187 1.00 -2.94 1.93
CA GLN A 187 -0.04 -1.94 2.07
C GLN A 187 -0.20 -1.12 0.79
N GLU A 188 0.90 -0.73 0.15
CA GLU A 188 0.88 -0.05 -1.15
C GLU A 188 0.26 -0.92 -2.24
N ASP A 189 0.62 -2.20 -2.28
CA ASP A 189 0.11 -3.15 -3.25
C ASP A 189 -1.39 -3.41 -3.06
N LEU A 190 -1.87 -3.44 -1.81
CA LEU A 190 -3.31 -3.46 -1.50
C LEU A 190 -4.01 -2.18 -1.98
N ALA A 191 -3.44 -1.01 -1.74
CA ALA A 191 -4.00 0.26 -2.19
C ALA A 191 -4.06 0.35 -3.72
N PHE A 192 -3.06 -0.22 -4.41
CA PHE A 192 -3.05 -0.36 -5.86
C PHE A 192 -4.21 -1.23 -6.35
N LEU A 193 -4.36 -2.45 -5.82
CA LEU A 193 -5.44 -3.35 -6.23
C LEU A 193 -6.83 -2.77 -5.94
N TRP A 194 -6.98 -2.04 -4.82
CA TRP A 194 -8.21 -1.32 -4.51
C TRP A 194 -8.52 -0.25 -5.55
N THR A 195 -7.54 0.60 -5.85
CA THR A 195 -7.69 1.70 -6.81
C THR A 195 -8.03 1.17 -8.20
N MET A 196 -7.29 0.16 -8.68
CA MET A 196 -7.43 -0.39 -10.03
C MET A 196 -8.69 -1.22 -10.22
N TYR A 197 -9.09 -2.03 -9.23
CA TYR A 197 -10.13 -3.04 -9.41
C TYR A 197 -11.26 -2.97 -8.39
N GLY A 198 -10.94 -2.74 -7.11
CA GLY A 198 -11.92 -2.84 -6.03
C GLY A 198 -12.91 -1.69 -5.98
N SER A 199 -12.45 -0.47 -6.29
CA SER A 199 -13.20 0.77 -6.11
C SER A 199 -14.46 0.88 -6.99
N ALA A 200 -14.50 0.17 -8.13
CA ALA A 200 -15.65 0.17 -9.04
C ALA A 200 -16.61 -1.00 -8.84
N ARG A 201 -16.23 -2.03 -8.06
CA ARG A 201 -16.97 -3.30 -7.96
C ARG A 201 -17.73 -3.41 -6.64
N SER A 202 -19.06 -3.36 -6.69
CA SER A 202 -19.93 -3.40 -5.50
C SER A 202 -19.76 -4.67 -4.67
N SER A 203 -19.65 -5.83 -5.34
CA SER A 203 -19.36 -7.15 -4.77
C SER A 203 -18.02 -7.22 -4.02
N VAL A 204 -17.06 -6.35 -4.35
CA VAL A 204 -15.72 -6.34 -3.75
C VAL A 204 -15.66 -5.36 -2.57
N ARG A 205 -16.29 -4.19 -2.70
CA ARG A 205 -16.24 -3.10 -1.69
C ARG A 205 -16.61 -3.57 -0.27
N GLY A 206 -17.69 -4.34 -0.13
CA GLY A 206 -18.14 -4.84 1.18
C GLY A 206 -17.28 -5.95 1.78
N ARG A 207 -16.37 -6.54 1.00
CA ARG A 207 -15.53 -7.69 1.39
C ARG A 207 -14.04 -7.38 1.35
N TRP A 208 -13.67 -6.11 1.10
CA TRP A 208 -12.27 -5.71 1.04
C TRP A 208 -11.59 -5.93 2.40
N PRO A 209 -10.43 -6.60 2.43
CA PRO A 209 -9.80 -6.97 3.69
C PRO A 209 -9.20 -5.76 4.41
N ARG A 210 -9.20 -5.84 5.74
CA ARG A 210 -8.53 -4.87 6.61
C ARG A 210 -7.13 -5.37 6.97
N THR A 211 -6.20 -4.45 7.12
CA THR A 211 -4.81 -4.70 7.54
C THR A 211 -4.59 -4.47 9.03
N THR A 212 -5.57 -3.91 9.74
CA THR A 212 -5.48 -3.65 11.17
C THR A 212 -5.39 -4.95 11.96
N VAL A 213 -4.46 -5.01 12.91
CA VAL A 213 -4.37 -6.09 13.90
C VAL A 213 -5.44 -5.82 14.97
N THR A 214 -6.43 -6.71 15.03
CA THR A 214 -7.36 -6.81 16.17
C THR A 214 -6.72 -7.59 17.30
#